data_AF-A0A9D4QHK7-F1
#
_entry.id   AF-A0A9D4QHK7-F1
#
_cell.length_a   1.000
_cell.length_b   1.000
_cell.length_c   1.000
_cell.angle_alpha   90.00
_cell.angle_beta   90.00
_cell.angle_gamma   90.00
#
_symmetry.space_group_name_H-M   'P 1'
#
loop_
_entity.id
_entity.type
_entity.pdbx_description
1 polymer ?
#
loop_
_entity_poly.entity_id
_entity_poly.type
_entity_poly.pdbx_seq_one_letter_code
_entity_poly.pdbx_strand_id
1 'polypeptide(L)'
;MPRQRTEKTDDQIAAEKRRRADARRLKRAQETFERRAQRLAKDRESRRARKQQATDQLRDARIVSDREAKRAYRAAEETPEARSERVTKERLAQRKRREAETPEDGCQRRAKDREAKRARLETEEMPEAHAARTAKYREAKQAYRE
;
A
#
# COMPACT_ATOMS: atom_id res chain seq x y z
N MET A 1 -15.65 -2.59 59.46
CA MET A 1 -16.47 -1.84 58.49
C MET A 1 -16.00 -2.12 57.07
N PRO A 2 -16.73 -2.91 56.25
CA PRO A 2 -16.34 -3.12 54.86
C PRO A 2 -16.67 -1.89 54.01
N ARG A 3 -15.70 -1.37 53.25
CA ARG A 3 -15.92 -0.28 52.29
C ARG A 3 -16.74 -0.80 51.12
N GLN A 4 -17.96 -0.29 50.95
CA GLN A 4 -18.80 -0.58 49.79
C GLN A 4 -18.09 -0.09 48.52
N ARG A 5 -17.86 -0.98 47.55
CA ARG A 5 -17.37 -0.61 46.22
C ARG A 5 -18.53 0.03 45.46
N THR A 6 -18.49 1.35 45.26
CA THR A 6 -19.43 2.02 44.38
C THR A 6 -19.08 1.66 42.93
N GLU A 7 -19.98 0.96 42.24
CA GLU A 7 -19.85 0.68 40.82
C GLU A 7 -19.94 1.99 40.03
N LYS A 8 -18.98 2.21 39.13
CA LYS A 8 -18.97 3.40 38.28
C LYS A 8 -20.00 3.23 37.18
N THR A 9 -20.73 4.28 36.87
CA THR A 9 -21.64 4.30 35.73
C THR A 9 -20.86 4.30 34.41
N ASP A 10 -21.48 3.83 33.33
CA ASP A 10 -20.85 3.79 32.00
C ASP A 10 -20.36 5.17 31.54
N ASP A 11 -21.07 6.24 31.89
CA ASP A 11 -20.68 7.62 31.62
C ASP A 11 -19.43 8.03 32.39
N GLN A 12 -19.32 7.63 33.67
CA GLN A 12 -18.12 7.87 34.47
C GLN A 12 -16.92 7.10 33.91
N ILE A 13 -17.14 5.86 33.44
CA ILE A 13 -16.11 5.04 32.80
C ILE A 13 -15.66 5.67 31.47
N ALA A 14 -16.61 6.15 30.65
CA ALA A 14 -16.31 6.82 29.39
C ALA A 14 -15.55 8.14 29.61
N ALA A 15 -15.97 8.95 30.57
CA ALA A 15 -15.29 10.20 30.94
C ALA A 15 -13.86 9.94 31.44
N GLU A 16 -13.66 8.90 32.25
CA GLU A 16 -12.33 8.52 32.72
C GLU A 16 -11.42 8.03 31.58
N LYS A 17 -11.96 7.25 30.64
CA LYS A 17 -11.23 6.83 29.43
C LYS A 17 -10.78 8.04 28.60
N ARG A 18 -11.65 9.04 28.42
CA ARG A 18 -11.32 10.30 27.72
C ARG A 18 -10.20 11.05 28.44
N ARG A 19 -10.33 11.29 29.76
CA ARG A 19 -9.29 11.95 30.57
C ARG A 19 -7.94 11.24 30.47
N ARG A 20 -7.92 9.90 30.52
CA ARG A 20 -6.70 9.10 30.35
C ARG A 20 -6.11 9.23 28.94
N ALA A 21 -6.95 9.27 27.91
CA ALA A 21 -6.50 9.48 26.53
C ALA A 21 -5.87 10.87 26.35
N ASP A 22 -6.50 11.91 26.90
CA ASP A 22 -5.99 13.28 26.81
C ASP A 22 -4.72 13.48 27.62
N ALA A 23 -4.61 12.88 28.81
CA ALA A 23 -3.37 12.87 29.57
C ALA A 23 -2.22 12.16 28.81
N ARG A 24 -2.52 11.07 28.07
CA ARG A 24 -1.53 10.41 27.21
C ARG A 24 -1.14 11.29 26.01
N ARG A 25 -2.09 12.01 25.40
CA ARG A 25 -1.83 12.95 24.30
C ARG A 25 -0.91 14.08 24.77
N LEU A 26 -1.21 14.68 25.92
CA LEU A 26 -0.40 15.74 26.50
C LEU A 26 1.03 15.26 26.82
N LYS A 27 1.16 14.08 27.45
CA LYS A 27 2.48 13.47 27.70
C LYS A 27 3.27 13.25 26.42
N ARG A 28 2.63 12.78 25.34
CA ARG A 28 3.26 12.59 24.03
C ARG A 28 3.65 13.90 23.35
N ALA A 29 2.88 14.96 23.53
CA ALA A 29 3.19 16.28 23.00
C ALA A 29 4.42 16.89 23.69
N GLN A 30 4.61 16.58 24.98
CA GLN A 30 5.75 17.01 25.79
C GLN A 30 6.92 16.02 25.77
N GLU A 31 6.88 14.95 24.96
CA GLU A 31 7.97 13.97 24.87
C GLU A 31 9.21 14.63 24.25
N THR A 32 10.38 14.41 24.87
CA THR A 32 11.66 14.71 24.23
C THR A 32 11.87 13.82 23.01
N PHE A 33 12.74 14.26 22.10
CA PHE A 33 13.04 13.51 20.88
C PHE A 33 13.53 12.07 21.18
N GLU A 34 14.43 11.91 22.14
CA GLU A 34 14.97 10.61 22.55
C GLU A 34 13.89 9.68 23.11
N ARG A 35 13.03 10.22 23.97
CA ARG A 35 11.93 9.44 24.58
C ARG A 35 10.91 9.02 23.54
N ARG A 36 10.62 9.89 22.57
CA ARG A 36 9.80 9.58 21.40
C ARG A 36 10.44 8.49 20.54
N ALA A 37 11.74 8.58 20.27
CA ALA A 37 12.48 7.60 19.48
C ALA A 37 12.46 6.21 20.13
N GLN A 38 12.74 6.13 21.44
CA GLN A 38 12.66 4.88 22.20
C GLN A 38 11.27 4.27 22.20
N ARG A 39 10.22 5.08 22.40
CA ARG A 39 8.83 4.60 22.32
C ARG A 39 8.49 4.05 20.95
N LEU A 40 8.85 4.77 19.88
CA LEU A 40 8.61 4.32 18.50
C LEU A 40 9.42 3.05 18.17
N ALA A 41 10.63 2.89 18.72
CA ALA A 41 11.41 1.66 18.56
C ALA A 41 10.68 0.46 19.19
N LYS A 42 10.20 0.59 20.43
CA LYS A 42 9.41 -0.45 21.12
C LYS A 42 8.09 -0.75 20.39
N ASP A 43 7.39 0.27 19.89
CA ASP A 43 6.17 0.09 19.09
C ASP A 43 6.45 -0.67 17.78
N ARG A 44 7.59 -0.40 17.12
CA ARG A 44 8.02 -1.12 15.91
C ARG A 44 8.37 -2.57 16.21
N GLU A 45 9.10 -2.82 17.30
CA GLU A 45 9.51 -4.15 17.72
C GLU A 45 8.30 -5.02 18.08
N SER A 46 7.41 -4.53 18.94
CA SER A 46 6.18 -5.24 19.29
C SER A 46 5.30 -5.52 18.05
N ARG A 47 5.22 -4.58 17.11
CA ARG A 47 4.54 -4.80 15.83
C ARG A 47 5.23 -5.89 14.99
N ARG A 48 6.56 -5.93 14.94
CA ARG A 48 7.30 -7.00 14.23
C ARG A 48 7.03 -8.35 14.86
N ALA A 49 7.12 -8.46 16.18
CA ALA A 49 6.84 -9.69 16.91
C ALA A 49 5.42 -10.21 16.62
N ARG A 50 4.41 -9.34 16.70
CA ARG A 50 3.02 -9.70 16.34
C ARG A 50 2.87 -10.17 14.90
N LYS A 51 3.61 -9.57 13.96
CA LYS A 51 3.58 -9.97 12.55
C LYS A 51 4.24 -11.32 12.29
N GLN A 52 5.28 -11.64 13.06
CA GLN A 52 5.99 -12.92 12.98
C GLN A 52 5.15 -14.07 13.58
N GLN A 53 4.43 -13.79 14.66
CA GLN A 53 3.57 -14.77 15.34
C GLN A 53 2.16 -14.89 14.73
N ALA A 54 1.82 -14.06 13.73
CA ALA A 54 0.50 -14.08 13.11
C ALA A 54 0.31 -15.34 12.27
N THR A 55 -0.84 -15.99 12.42
CA THR A 55 -1.26 -17.08 11.53
C THR A 55 -1.50 -16.58 10.11
N ASP A 56 -1.46 -17.47 9.13
CA ASP A 56 -1.68 -17.12 7.73
C ASP A 56 -3.06 -16.49 7.51
N GLN A 57 -4.10 -16.99 8.18
CA GLN A 57 -5.45 -16.41 8.13
C GLN A 57 -5.48 -14.95 8.63
N LEU A 58 -4.80 -14.64 9.73
CA LEU A 58 -4.71 -13.26 10.23
C LEU A 58 -3.86 -12.37 9.31
N ARG A 59 -2.83 -12.95 8.68
CA ARG A 59 -2.02 -12.25 7.68
C ARG A 59 -2.85 -11.91 6.46
N ASP A 60 -3.62 -12.85 5.94
CA ASP A 60 -4.45 -12.68 4.74
C ASP A 60 -5.60 -11.70 4.98
N ALA A 61 -6.32 -11.85 6.10
CA ALA A 61 -7.35 -10.91 6.50
C ALA A 61 -6.81 -9.46 6.59
N ARG A 62 -5.60 -9.28 7.13
CA ARG A 62 -4.94 -7.98 7.15
C ARG A 62 -4.61 -7.48 5.75
N ILE A 63 -4.09 -8.33 4.87
CA ILE A 63 -3.75 -7.95 3.49
C ILE A 63 -5.00 -7.54 2.71
N VAL A 64 -6.09 -8.28 2.86
CA VAL A 64 -7.38 -7.98 2.23
C VAL A 64 -7.90 -6.63 2.74
N SER A 65 -7.96 -6.45 4.06
CA SER A 65 -8.42 -5.19 4.66
C SER A 65 -7.57 -3.99 4.23
N ASP A 66 -6.23 -4.13 4.20
CA ASP A 66 -5.31 -3.08 3.73
C ASP A 66 -5.54 -2.74 2.24
N ARG A 67 -5.89 -3.74 1.41
CA ARG A 67 -6.18 -3.54 -0.02
C ARG A 67 -7.53 -2.85 -0.22
N GLU A 68 -8.54 -3.27 0.53
CA GLU A 68 -9.89 -2.70 0.49
C GLU A 68 -9.88 -1.24 0.92
N ALA A 69 -9.25 -0.91 2.05
CA ALA A 69 -9.12 0.47 2.51
C ALA A 69 -8.46 1.38 1.46
N LYS A 70 -7.40 0.90 0.79
CA LYS A 70 -6.74 1.65 -0.28
C LYS A 70 -7.62 1.81 -1.52
N ARG A 71 -8.37 0.78 -1.90
CA ARG A 71 -9.29 0.84 -3.03
C ARG A 71 -10.45 1.81 -2.75
N ALA A 72 -11.02 1.73 -1.55
CA ALA A 72 -12.08 2.63 -1.10
C ALA A 72 -11.62 4.09 -1.13
N TYR A 73 -10.45 4.39 -0.54
CA TYR A 73 -9.86 5.72 -0.60
C TYR A 73 -9.68 6.22 -2.04
N ARG A 74 -9.14 5.39 -2.94
CA ARG A 74 -8.93 5.76 -4.35
C ARG A 74 -10.22 5.98 -5.12
N ALA A 75 -11.28 5.27 -4.78
CA ALA A 75 -12.57 5.38 -5.47
C ALA A 75 -13.38 6.58 -4.96
N ALA A 76 -13.32 6.88 -3.67
CA ALA A 76 -14.22 7.84 -3.03
C ALA A 76 -13.55 9.18 -2.67
N GLU A 77 -12.25 9.20 -2.35
CA GLU A 77 -11.59 10.35 -1.71
C GLU A 77 -10.36 10.88 -2.48
N GLU A 78 -9.79 10.12 -3.43
CA GLU A 78 -8.60 10.53 -4.18
C GLU A 78 -8.93 11.64 -5.19
N THR A 79 -8.40 12.84 -4.94
CA THR A 79 -8.53 13.96 -5.88
C THR A 79 -7.66 13.75 -7.14
N PRO A 80 -8.00 14.39 -8.27
CA PRO A 80 -7.18 14.31 -9.49
C PRO A 80 -5.72 14.74 -9.27
N GLU A 81 -5.49 15.76 -8.44
CA GLU A 81 -4.15 16.23 -8.08
C GLU A 81 -3.40 15.20 -7.22
N ALA A 82 -4.05 14.64 -6.19
CA ALA A 82 -3.45 13.59 -5.38
C ALA A 82 -3.11 12.35 -6.23
N ARG A 83 -3.96 12.00 -7.20
CA ARG A 83 -3.72 10.94 -8.16
C ARG A 83 -2.52 11.24 -9.05
N SER A 84 -2.41 12.46 -9.59
CA SER A 84 -1.32 12.84 -10.48
C SER A 84 0.02 12.77 -9.74
N GLU A 85 0.08 13.30 -8.52
CA GLU A 85 1.26 13.19 -7.64
C GLU A 85 1.63 11.75 -7.31
N ARG A 86 0.64 10.90 -7.00
CA ARG A 86 0.91 9.49 -6.73
C ARG A 86 1.53 8.81 -7.94
N VAL A 87 0.99 9.05 -9.13
CA VAL A 87 1.49 8.46 -10.39
C VAL A 87 2.89 8.98 -10.73
N THR A 88 3.19 10.26 -10.52
CA THR A 88 4.54 10.81 -10.76
C THR A 88 5.56 10.21 -9.79
N LYS A 89 5.23 10.14 -8.50
CA LYS A 89 6.08 9.50 -7.46
C LYS A 89 6.32 8.02 -7.79
N GLU A 90 5.30 7.30 -8.24
CA GLU A 90 5.41 5.89 -8.65
C GLU A 90 6.32 5.71 -9.86
N ARG A 91 6.18 6.54 -10.90
CA ARG A 91 7.06 6.52 -12.08
C ARG A 91 8.52 6.82 -11.72
N LEU A 92 8.76 7.82 -10.88
CA LEU A 92 10.11 8.16 -10.42
C LEU A 92 10.73 7.01 -9.62
N ALA A 93 9.98 6.38 -8.73
CA ALA A 93 10.45 5.22 -7.98
C ALA A 93 10.77 4.04 -8.91
N GLN A 94 9.92 3.79 -9.92
CA GLN A 94 10.17 2.73 -10.91
C GLN A 94 11.43 3.02 -11.74
N ARG A 95 11.62 4.26 -12.19
CA ARG A 95 12.82 4.68 -12.91
C ARG A 95 14.08 4.43 -12.06
N LYS A 96 14.09 4.88 -10.81
CA LYS A 96 15.22 4.65 -9.89
C LYS A 96 15.51 3.16 -9.68
N ARG A 97 14.48 2.31 -9.59
CA ARG A 97 14.67 0.85 -9.48
C ARG A 97 15.31 0.26 -10.75
N ARG A 98 14.92 0.75 -11.93
CA ARG A 98 15.50 0.31 -13.21
C ARG A 98 16.93 0.79 -13.39
N GLU A 99 17.26 2.00 -12.92
CA GLU A 99 18.62 2.54 -12.96
C GLU A 99 19.55 1.78 -12.01
N ALA A 100 19.04 1.30 -10.87
CA ALA A 100 19.77 0.46 -9.93
C ALA A 100 19.69 -1.05 -10.21
N GLU A 101 19.06 -1.45 -11.33
CA GLU A 101 18.85 -2.86 -11.68
C GLU A 101 20.18 -3.49 -12.13
N THR A 102 20.49 -4.68 -11.64
CA THR A 102 21.66 -5.41 -12.12
C THR A 102 21.42 -5.89 -13.56
N PRO A 103 22.47 -6.15 -14.36
CA PRO A 103 22.31 -6.67 -15.72
C PRO A 103 21.49 -7.98 -15.77
N GLU A 104 21.69 -8.85 -14.78
CA GLU A 104 20.97 -10.13 -14.66
C GLU A 104 19.48 -9.91 -14.37
N ASP A 105 19.15 -9.07 -13.39
CA ASP A 105 17.76 -8.72 -13.08
C ASP A 105 17.06 -8.11 -14.30
N GLY A 106 17.76 -7.23 -15.03
CA GLY A 106 17.25 -6.61 -16.25
C GLY A 106 16.97 -7.61 -17.37
N CYS A 107 17.81 -8.64 -17.51
CA CYS A 107 17.58 -9.74 -18.44
C CYS A 107 16.36 -10.58 -18.04
N GLN A 108 16.26 -10.95 -16.76
CA GLN A 108 15.12 -11.71 -16.25
C GLN A 108 13.80 -10.94 -16.39
N ARG A 109 13.79 -9.65 -16.07
CA ARG A 109 12.61 -8.79 -16.24
C ARG A 109 12.19 -8.71 -17.71
N ARG A 110 13.13 -8.48 -18.63
CA ARG A 110 12.84 -8.46 -20.08
C ARG A 110 12.34 -9.81 -20.58
N ALA A 111 12.85 -10.93 -20.05
CA ALA A 111 12.36 -12.26 -20.39
C ALA A 111 10.90 -12.44 -19.95
N LYS A 112 10.57 -12.08 -18.70
CA LYS A 112 9.20 -12.09 -18.17
C LYS A 112 8.26 -11.17 -18.95
N ASP A 113 8.72 -9.97 -19.32
CA ASP A 113 7.94 -9.04 -20.15
C ASP A 113 7.63 -9.64 -21.53
N ARG A 114 8.59 -10.35 -22.15
CA ARG A 114 8.40 -11.04 -23.43
C ARG A 114 7.42 -12.21 -23.31
N GLU A 115 7.56 -13.03 -22.26
CA GLU A 115 6.68 -14.16 -21.98
C GLU A 115 5.24 -13.68 -21.72
N ALA A 116 5.05 -12.68 -20.87
CA ALA A 116 3.74 -12.08 -20.61
C ALA A 116 3.13 -11.49 -21.89
N LYS A 117 3.94 -10.88 -22.76
CA LYS A 117 3.47 -10.40 -24.07
C LYS A 117 3.04 -11.57 -24.95
N ARG A 118 3.83 -12.65 -25.04
CA ARG A 118 3.46 -13.85 -25.81
C ARG A 118 2.14 -14.44 -25.30
N ALA A 119 2.03 -14.65 -24.00
CA ALA A 119 0.82 -15.18 -23.37
C ALA A 119 -0.41 -14.31 -23.66
N ARG A 120 -0.29 -12.98 -23.62
CA ARG A 120 -1.39 -12.09 -24.03
C ARG A 120 -1.78 -12.25 -25.48
N LEU A 121 -0.80 -12.40 -26.38
CA LEU A 121 -1.10 -12.56 -27.80
C LEU A 121 -1.74 -13.91 -28.11
N GLU A 122 -1.44 -14.93 -27.32
CA GLU A 122 -2.02 -16.26 -27.38
C GLU A 122 -3.44 -16.28 -26.79
N THR A 123 -3.71 -15.53 -25.71
CA THR A 123 -5.07 -15.42 -25.15
C THR A 123 -5.97 -14.42 -25.86
N GLU A 124 -5.41 -13.39 -26.49
CA GLU A 124 -6.12 -12.42 -27.34
C GLU A 124 -6.42 -12.97 -28.75
N GLU A 125 -6.50 -14.30 -28.92
CA GLU A 125 -6.83 -15.04 -30.15
C GLU A 125 -8.23 -14.74 -30.74
N MET A 126 -8.84 -13.59 -30.41
CA MET A 126 -9.92 -13.04 -31.21
C MET A 126 -9.35 -12.51 -32.53
N PRO A 127 -9.78 -13.04 -33.69
CA PRO A 127 -9.21 -12.65 -35.00
C PRO A 127 -9.34 -11.15 -35.27
N GLU A 128 -10.34 -10.49 -34.69
CA GLU A 128 -10.57 -9.04 -34.78
C GLU A 128 -9.49 -8.23 -34.05
N ALA A 129 -9.07 -8.63 -32.85
CA ALA A 129 -8.00 -7.95 -32.10
C ALA A 129 -6.64 -8.12 -32.81
N HIS A 130 -6.40 -9.29 -33.40
CA HIS A 130 -5.23 -9.54 -34.25
C HIS A 130 -5.24 -8.68 -35.53
N ALA A 131 -6.38 -8.61 -36.23
CA ALA A 131 -6.55 -7.79 -37.42
C ALA A 131 -6.34 -6.28 -37.13
N ALA A 132 -6.95 -5.77 -36.06
CA ALA A 132 -6.80 -4.36 -35.67
C ALA A 132 -5.34 -3.99 -35.33
N ARG A 133 -4.63 -4.89 -34.64
CA ARG A 133 -3.20 -4.70 -34.30
C ARG A 133 -2.31 -4.72 -35.54
N THR A 134 -2.56 -5.63 -36.47
CA THR A 134 -1.78 -5.71 -37.72
C THR A 134 -2.08 -4.53 -38.65
N ALA A 135 -3.32 -4.04 -38.70
CA ALA A 135 -3.70 -2.82 -39.43
C ALA A 135 -2.95 -1.60 -38.89
N LYS A 136 -2.97 -1.38 -37.57
CA LYS A 136 -2.19 -0.29 -36.92
C LYS A 136 -0.69 -0.36 -37.23
N TYR A 137 -0.12 -1.57 -37.25
CA TYR A 137 1.29 -1.74 -37.60
C TYR A 137 1.58 -1.37 -39.06
N ARG A 138 0.66 -1.70 -39.98
CA ARG A 138 0.77 -1.34 -41.40
C ARG A 138 0.66 0.17 -41.61
N GLU A 139 -0.32 0.81 -40.99
CA GLU A 139 -0.51 2.27 -41.03
C GLU A 139 0.73 3.00 -40.49
N ALA A 140 1.23 2.61 -39.32
CA ALA A 140 2.44 3.21 -38.75
C ALA A 140 3.67 3.02 -39.64
N LYS A 141 3.76 1.89 -40.34
CA LYS A 141 4.85 1.61 -41.28
C LYS A 141 4.72 2.42 -42.57
N GLN A 142 3.50 2.70 -43.02
CA GLN A 142 3.25 3.59 -44.16
C GLN A 142 3.60 5.04 -43.78
N ALA A 143 3.13 5.52 -42.63
CA ALA A 143 3.44 6.86 -42.12
C ALA A 143 4.94 7.11 -41.84
N TYR A 144 5.74 6.06 -41.62
CA TYR A 144 7.21 6.19 -41.50
C TYR A 144 7.93 6.22 -42.86
N ARG A 145 7.27 5.76 -43.93
CA ARG A 145 7.83 5.69 -45.29
C ARG A 145 7.53 6.94 -46.11
N GLU A 146 6.48 7.67 -45.76
CA GLU A 146 6.12 9.00 -46.27
C GLU A 146 6.87 10.09 -45.49
#